data_AF-A0A957ZBY0-F1
#
_entry.id   AF-A0A957ZBY0-F1
#
_cell.length_a   1.000
_cell.length_b   1.000
_cell.length_c   1.000
_cell.angle_alpha   90.00
_cell.angle_beta   90.00
_cell.angle_gamma   90.00
#
_symmetry.space_group_name_H-M   'P 1'
#
loop_
_entity.id
_entity.type
_entity.pdbx_description
1 polymer ?
#
loop_
_entity_poly.entity_id
_entity_poly.type
_entity_poly.pdbx_seq_one_letter_code
_entity_poly.pdbx_strand_id
1 'polypeptide(L)'
;MKKLFSRLSLLTITLFAYGWRLHDLTRQSLWRDEVDAIYFALRPLHETLSMFTASAQNGALYFVSLRPWLQMAGSSEFSLRYISVMGGVLSTLLLWRVARILLRPSDEPGAWSADTAALTAALLFACNPYQLWYSQEGKM
;
A
#
# COMPACT_ATOMS: atom_id res chain seq x y z
N MET A 1 21.32 -13.77 -17.64
CA MET A 1 20.63 -14.70 -16.70
C MET A 1 20.35 -14.09 -15.32
N LYS A 2 21.35 -13.60 -14.56
CA LYS A 2 21.15 -13.01 -13.21
C LYS A 2 20.07 -11.90 -13.13
N LYS A 3 20.08 -10.96 -14.08
CA LYS A 3 19.06 -9.89 -14.16
C LYS A 3 17.64 -10.41 -14.41
N LEU A 4 17.50 -11.47 -15.22
CA LEU A 4 16.20 -12.09 -15.49
C LEU A 4 15.68 -12.78 -14.23
N PHE A 5 16.54 -13.51 -13.52
CA PHE A 5 16.19 -14.16 -12.26
C PHE A 5 15.69 -13.16 -11.22
N SER A 6 16.43 -12.06 -10.99
CA SER A 6 16.00 -11.02 -10.02
C SER A 6 14.65 -10.41 -10.37
N ARG A 7 14.36 -10.17 -11.66
CA ARG A 7 13.07 -9.66 -12.11
C ARG A 7 11.94 -10.66 -11.89
N LEU A 8 12.17 -11.94 -12.18
CA LEU A 8 11.19 -12.99 -11.93
C LEU A 8 10.93 -13.15 -10.43
N SER A 9 11.97 -13.16 -9.59
CA SER A 9 11.81 -13.19 -8.14
C SER A 9 11.01 -12.00 -7.61
N LEU A 10 11.30 -10.79 -8.10
CA LEU A 10 10.55 -9.60 -7.71
C LEU A 10 9.08 -9.69 -8.15
N LEU A 11 8.82 -10.15 -9.37
CA LEU A 11 7.46 -10.37 -9.85
C LEU A 11 6.71 -11.38 -8.97
N THR A 12 7.34 -12.52 -8.64
CA THR A 12 6.76 -13.52 -7.74
C THR A 12 6.45 -12.93 -6.36
N ILE A 13 7.38 -12.18 -5.76
CA ILE A 13 7.16 -11.51 -4.46
C ILE A 13 6.00 -10.52 -4.55
N THR A 14 5.91 -9.76 -5.65
CA THR A 14 4.85 -8.75 -5.84
C THR A 14 3.48 -9.39 -6.02
N LEU A 15 3.39 -10.46 -6.81
CA LEU A 15 2.16 -11.23 -6.99
C LEU A 15 1.74 -11.91 -5.68
N PHE A 16 2.69 -12.46 -4.93
CA PHE A 16 2.46 -12.99 -3.60
C PHE A 16 1.94 -11.90 -2.65
N ALA A 17 2.60 -10.74 -2.59
CA ALA A 17 2.19 -9.61 -1.75
C ALA A 17 0.77 -9.12 -2.10
N TYR A 18 0.43 -9.10 -3.39
CA TYR A 18 -0.91 -8.75 -3.89
C TYR A 18 -1.96 -9.76 -3.43
N GLY A 19 -1.73 -11.05 -3.67
CA GLY A 19 -2.65 -12.11 -3.25
C GLY A 19 -2.84 -12.14 -1.74
N TRP A 20 -1.75 -11.98 -0.99
CA TRP A 20 -1.76 -11.99 0.47
C TRP A 20 -2.57 -10.82 1.05
N ARG A 21 -2.45 -9.62 0.47
CA ARG A 21 -3.22 -8.43 0.89
C ARG A 21 -4.69 -8.46 0.46
N LEU A 22 -5.01 -9.13 -0.66
CA LEU A 22 -6.40 -9.32 -1.07
C LEU A 22 -7.15 -10.38 -0.27
N HIS A 23 -6.43 -11.33 0.31
CA HIS A 23 -7.03 -12.40 1.08
C HIS A 23 -7.84 -11.84 2.26
N ASP A 24 -9.13 -12.20 2.35
CA ASP A 24 -10.05 -11.77 3.40
C ASP A 24 -10.27 -10.25 3.52
N LEU A 25 -10.06 -9.46 2.45
CA LEU A 25 -10.15 -7.99 2.50
C LEU A 25 -11.49 -7.43 3.01
N THR A 26 -12.60 -8.15 2.79
CA THR A 26 -13.96 -7.76 3.23
C THR A 26 -14.49 -8.62 4.37
N ARG A 27 -13.60 -9.32 5.09
CA ARG A 27 -14.01 -10.23 6.16
C ARG A 27 -14.53 -9.49 7.39
N GLN A 28 -13.96 -8.32 7.67
CA GLN A 28 -14.36 -7.45 8.77
C GLN A 28 -15.26 -6.33 8.25
N SER A 29 -16.31 -6.00 9.01
CA SER A 29 -17.10 -4.79 8.76
C SER A 29 -16.23 -3.53 8.83
N LEU A 30 -16.74 -2.43 8.28
CA LEU A 30 -16.05 -1.14 8.30
C LEU A 30 -15.80 -0.64 9.73
N TRP A 31 -14.61 -0.09 9.94
CA TRP A 31 -14.27 0.68 11.13
C TRP A 31 -14.92 2.07 11.06
N ARG A 32 -14.99 2.77 12.20
CA ARG A 32 -15.66 4.08 12.28
C ARG A 32 -15.06 5.10 11.33
N ASP A 33 -13.73 5.14 11.26
CA ASP A 33 -12.94 6.02 10.43
C ASP A 33 -13.00 5.64 8.94
N GLU A 34 -13.13 4.36 8.60
CA GLU A 34 -13.42 3.92 7.23
C GLU A 34 -14.79 4.40 6.73
N VAL A 35 -15.82 4.33 7.60
CA VAL A 35 -17.14 4.92 7.30
C VAL A 35 -17.02 6.43 7.09
N ASP A 36 -16.28 7.11 7.95
CA ASP A 36 -16.02 8.55 7.81
C ASP A 36 -15.24 8.87 6.52
N ALA A 37 -14.32 8.00 6.09
CA ALA A 37 -13.61 8.16 4.83
C ALA A 37 -14.54 8.16 3.62
N ILE A 38 -15.50 7.22 3.59
CA ILE A 38 -16.53 7.17 2.55
C ILE A 38 -17.40 8.42 2.60
N TYR A 39 -17.87 8.81 3.80
CA TYR A 39 -18.69 10.00 3.98
C TYR A 39 -17.97 11.28 3.49
N PHE A 40 -16.74 11.52 3.94
CA PHE A 40 -15.97 12.70 3.55
C PHE A 40 -15.57 12.68 2.07
N ALA A 41 -15.38 11.52 1.46
CA ALA A 41 -15.12 11.46 0.02
C ALA A 41 -16.36 11.80 -0.81
N LEU A 42 -17.56 11.36 -0.40
CA LEU A 42 -18.78 11.41 -1.21
C LEU A 42 -19.73 12.57 -0.90
N ARG A 43 -19.60 13.24 0.25
CA ARG A 43 -20.36 14.47 0.57
C ARG A 43 -20.10 15.59 -0.44
N PRO A 44 -20.84 16.72 -0.43
CA PRO A 44 -20.59 17.83 -1.35
C PRO A 44 -19.11 18.26 -1.34
N LEU A 45 -18.50 18.36 -2.53
CA LEU A 45 -17.05 18.54 -2.67
C LEU A 45 -16.53 19.78 -1.92
N HIS A 46 -17.30 20.87 -1.92
CA HIS A 46 -16.94 22.10 -1.24
C HIS A 46 -16.81 21.92 0.28
N GLU A 47 -17.60 21.05 0.91
CA GLU A 47 -17.48 20.73 2.33
C GLU A 47 -16.16 20.01 2.61
N THR A 48 -15.77 19.05 1.76
CA THR A 48 -14.49 18.35 1.89
C THR A 48 -13.30 19.27 1.62
N LEU A 49 -13.41 20.19 0.67
CA LEU A 49 -12.38 21.21 0.43
C LEU A 49 -12.24 22.20 1.60
N SER A 50 -13.33 22.52 2.30
CA SER A 50 -13.27 23.40 3.49
C SER A 50 -12.41 22.82 4.62
N MET A 51 -12.17 21.50 4.64
CA MET A 51 -11.30 20.84 5.62
C MET A 51 -9.84 21.29 5.55
N PHE A 52 -9.37 21.84 4.43
CA PHE A 52 -8.00 22.34 4.31
C PHE A 52 -7.72 23.54 5.23
N THR A 53 -8.74 24.31 5.58
CA THR A 53 -8.63 25.52 6.40
C THR A 53 -9.32 25.40 7.74
N ALA A 54 -10.21 24.42 7.91
CA ALA A 54 -10.88 24.15 9.16
C ALA A 54 -9.91 23.58 10.21
N SER A 55 -9.96 24.14 11.43
CA SER A 55 -9.20 23.63 12.58
C SER A 55 -9.59 22.20 12.92
N ALA A 56 -8.62 21.39 13.37
CA ALA A 56 -8.82 20.00 13.77
C ALA A 56 -9.39 19.07 12.67
N GLN A 57 -9.19 19.42 11.40
CA GLN A 57 -9.49 18.55 10.27
C GLN A 57 -8.18 18.07 9.62
N ASN A 58 -8.10 16.77 9.34
CA ASN A 58 -6.98 16.14 8.67
C ASN A 58 -7.46 15.24 7.53
N GLY A 59 -6.56 14.94 6.58
CA GLY A 59 -6.86 14.00 5.50
C GLY A 59 -7.71 14.55 4.36
N ALA A 60 -7.90 15.87 4.25
CA ALA A 60 -8.63 16.50 3.14
C ALA A 60 -8.14 16.01 1.76
N LEU A 61 -6.82 15.99 1.55
CA LEU A 61 -6.21 15.48 0.32
C LEU A 61 -6.54 14.00 0.09
N TYR A 62 -6.54 13.18 1.15
CA TYR A 62 -6.90 11.77 1.05
C TYR A 62 -8.34 11.61 0.58
N PHE A 63 -9.31 12.28 1.21
CA PHE A 63 -10.72 12.18 0.83
C PHE A 63 -11.00 12.71 -0.58
N VAL A 64 -10.34 13.80 -0.98
CA VAL A 64 -10.43 14.34 -2.35
C VAL A 64 -9.87 13.34 -3.35
N SER A 65 -8.74 12.69 -3.05
CA SER A 65 -8.14 11.67 -3.93
C SER A 65 -8.96 10.38 -4.00
N LEU A 66 -9.66 10.02 -2.91
CA LEU A 66 -10.49 8.83 -2.81
C LEU A 66 -11.82 8.97 -3.55
N ARG A 67 -12.37 10.20 -3.63
CA ARG A 67 -13.65 10.50 -4.29
C ARG A 67 -13.78 9.94 -5.71
N PRO A 68 -12.90 10.26 -6.68
CA PRO A 68 -13.07 9.77 -8.06
C PRO A 68 -13.06 8.24 -8.13
N TRP A 69 -12.23 7.60 -7.29
CA TRP A 69 -12.20 6.15 -7.21
C TRP A 69 -13.52 5.57 -6.72
N LEU A 70 -14.08 6.07 -5.60
CA LEU A 70 -15.37 5.58 -5.08
C LEU A 70 -16.54 5.90 -6.00
N GLN A 71 -16.48 7.00 -6.76
CA GLN A 71 -17.50 7.32 -7.78
C GLN A 71 -17.49 6.33 -8.96
N MET A 72 -16.31 5.82 -9.34
CA MET A 72 -16.14 4.89 -10.44
C MET A 72 -16.33 3.43 -10.02
N ALA A 73 -15.76 3.03 -8.88
CA ALA A 73 -15.72 1.66 -8.38
C ALA A 73 -16.82 1.34 -7.34
N GLY A 74 -17.63 2.34 -6.96
CA GLY A 74 -18.65 2.22 -5.91
C GLY A 74 -18.08 2.35 -4.48
N SER A 75 -18.98 2.48 -3.51
CA SER A 75 -18.66 2.70 -2.08
C SER A 75 -18.75 1.43 -1.24
N SER A 76 -18.22 0.32 -1.75
CA SER A 76 -18.16 -0.96 -1.01
C SER A 76 -16.92 -1.04 -0.12
N GLU A 77 -16.93 -1.97 0.85
CA GLU A 77 -15.76 -2.28 1.69
C GLU A 77 -14.53 -2.64 0.84
N PHE A 78 -14.75 -3.44 -0.21
CA PHE A 78 -13.71 -3.83 -1.16
C PHE A 78 -13.14 -2.60 -1.87
N SER A 79 -14.01 -1.76 -2.44
CA SER A 79 -13.61 -0.58 -3.21
C SER A 79 -12.77 0.36 -2.34
N LEU A 80 -13.20 0.63 -1.11
CA LEU A 80 -12.45 1.47 -0.17
C LEU A 80 -11.04 0.90 0.11
N ARG A 81 -10.95 -0.36 0.53
CA ARG A 81 -9.70 -0.98 1.00
C ARG A 81 -8.74 -1.33 -0.14
N TYR A 82 -9.23 -1.48 -1.38
CA TYR A 82 -8.41 -1.81 -2.54
C TYR A 82 -7.30 -0.78 -2.82
N ILE A 83 -7.54 0.51 -2.53
CA ILE A 83 -6.52 1.55 -2.67
C ILE A 83 -5.32 1.29 -1.74
N SER A 84 -5.58 0.90 -0.49
CA SER A 84 -4.55 0.53 0.48
C SER A 84 -3.82 -0.74 0.07
N VAL A 85 -4.52 -1.72 -0.51
CA VAL A 85 -3.88 -2.92 -1.08
C VAL A 85 -2.88 -2.51 -2.17
N MET A 86 -3.28 -1.61 -3.09
CA MET A 86 -2.40 -1.14 -4.15
C MET A 86 -1.21 -0.38 -3.57
N GLY A 87 -1.44 0.47 -2.57
CA GLY A 87 -0.39 1.18 -1.84
C GLY A 87 0.63 0.23 -1.20
N GLY A 88 0.18 -0.84 -0.55
CA GLY A 88 1.04 -1.85 0.07
C GLY A 88 1.85 -2.66 -0.94
N VAL A 89 1.25 -3.04 -2.06
CA VAL A 89 1.94 -3.76 -3.15
C VAL A 89 2.99 -2.87 -3.81
N LEU A 90 2.64 -1.62 -4.13
CA LEU A 90 3.59 -0.64 -4.67
C LEU A 90 4.72 -0.36 -3.69
N SER A 91 4.43 -0.26 -2.39
CA SER A 91 5.46 -0.09 -1.35
C SER A 91 6.46 -1.24 -1.31
N THR A 92 6.02 -2.47 -1.60
CA THR A 92 6.92 -3.64 -1.73
C THR A 92 7.93 -3.46 -2.89
N LEU A 93 7.46 -2.99 -4.05
CA LEU A 93 8.30 -2.68 -5.21
C LEU A 93 9.25 -1.51 -4.94
N LEU A 94 8.75 -0.46 -4.29
CA LEU A 94 9.53 0.72 -3.95
C LEU A 94 10.62 0.38 -2.92
N LEU A 95 10.31 -0.45 -1.92
CA LEU A 95 11.29 -0.90 -0.95
C LEU A 95 12.41 -1.69 -1.61
N TRP A 96 12.09 -2.60 -2.54
CA TRP A 96 13.12 -3.28 -3.33
C TRP A 96 14.04 -2.28 -4.03
N ARG A 97 13.46 -1.24 -4.65
CA ARG A 97 14.24 -0.20 -5.35
C ARG A 97 15.09 0.64 -4.40
N VAL A 98 14.56 1.02 -3.25
CA VAL A 98 15.29 1.77 -2.22
C VAL A 98 16.43 0.93 -1.63
N ALA A 99 16.17 -0.34 -1.33
CA ALA A 99 17.18 -1.26 -0.83
C ALA A 99 18.33 -1.44 -1.84
N ARG A 100 18.03 -1.51 -3.14
CA ARG A 100 19.05 -1.53 -4.21
C ARG A 100 19.92 -0.27 -4.26
N ILE A 101 19.39 0.88 -3.85
CA ILE A 101 20.10 2.17 -3.83
C ILE A 101 20.98 2.27 -2.58
N LEU A 102 20.46 1.86 -1.43
CA LEU A 102 21.10 2.06 -0.13
C LEU A 102 22.07 0.93 0.24
N LEU A 103 21.75 -0.31 -0.11
CA LEU A 103 22.56 -1.48 0.22
C LEU A 103 23.64 -1.65 -0.84
N ARG A 104 24.78 -1.01 -0.61
CA ARG A 104 25.99 -1.22 -1.41
C ARG A 104 26.45 -2.68 -1.22
N PRO A 105 26.89 -3.36 -2.29
CA PRO A 105 27.59 -4.64 -2.13
C PRO A 105 28.80 -4.43 -1.22
N SER A 106 28.97 -5.30 -0.22
CA SER A 106 30.21 -5.37 0.54
C SER A 106 31.19 -6.27 -0.20
N ASP A 107 32.47 -5.88 -0.22
CA ASP A 107 33.56 -6.66 -0.83
C ASP A 107 34.01 -7.83 0.05
N GLU A 108 33.42 -7.98 1.25
CA GLU A 108 33.73 -9.07 2.17
C GLU A 108 33.31 -10.43 1.60
N PRO A 109 34.16 -11.47 1.69
CA PRO A 109 33.81 -12.82 1.28
C PRO A 109 32.54 -13.31 1.99
N GLY A 110 31.53 -13.70 1.20
CA GLY A 110 30.24 -14.19 1.72
C GLY A 110 29.19 -13.11 1.97
N ALA A 111 29.49 -11.84 1.74
CA ALA A 111 28.49 -10.78 1.80
C ALA A 111 27.37 -10.99 0.79
N TRP A 112 26.15 -10.61 1.17
CA TRP A 112 25.00 -10.64 0.27
C TRP A 112 25.18 -9.65 -0.87
N SER A 113 24.79 -10.08 -2.08
CA SER A 113 24.67 -9.13 -3.19
C SER A 113 23.56 -8.10 -2.90
N ALA A 114 23.69 -6.89 -3.45
CA ALA A 114 22.64 -5.87 -3.35
C ALA A 114 21.26 -6.39 -3.83
N ASP A 115 21.24 -7.27 -4.83
CA ASP A 115 20.01 -7.87 -5.36
C ASP A 115 19.41 -8.84 -4.35
N THR A 116 20.23 -9.69 -3.73
CA THR A 116 19.80 -10.62 -2.68
C THR A 116 19.24 -9.88 -1.48
N ALA A 117 19.95 -8.84 -1.02
CA ALA A 117 19.51 -8.04 0.12
C ALA A 117 18.21 -7.28 -0.19
N ALA A 118 18.08 -6.70 -1.38
CA ALA A 118 16.86 -6.00 -1.79
C ALA A 118 15.65 -6.93 -1.96
N LEU A 119 15.85 -8.12 -2.55
CA LEU A 119 14.79 -9.13 -2.66
C LEU A 119 14.35 -9.63 -1.28
N THR A 120 15.31 -9.82 -0.37
CA THR A 120 15.02 -10.21 1.02
C THR A 120 14.23 -9.12 1.74
N ALA A 121 14.62 -7.85 1.60
CA ALA A 121 13.88 -6.71 2.16
C ALA A 121 12.44 -6.66 1.64
N ALA A 122 12.23 -6.85 0.33
CA ALA A 122 10.91 -6.87 -0.28
C ALA A 122 10.06 -8.04 0.25
N LEU A 123 10.65 -9.24 0.39
CA LEU A 123 9.97 -10.40 0.95
C LEU A 123 9.57 -10.19 2.42
N LEU A 124 10.49 -9.70 3.24
CA LEU A 124 10.22 -9.40 4.65
C LEU A 124 9.10 -8.36 4.79
N PHE A 125 9.06 -7.34 3.94
CA PHE A 125 7.99 -6.34 3.92
C PHE A 125 6.66 -6.90 3.41
N ALA A 126 6.69 -7.78 2.40
CA ALA A 126 5.51 -8.45 1.90
C ALA A 126 4.82 -9.29 2.98
N CYS A 127 5.60 -9.92 3.86
CA CYS A 127 5.16 -10.76 4.97
C CYS A 127 5.01 -10.03 6.31
N ASN A 128 5.36 -8.74 6.40
CA ASN A 128 5.31 -8.01 7.67
C ASN A 128 3.86 -7.85 8.13
N PRO A 129 3.49 -8.29 9.36
CA PRO A 129 2.10 -8.33 9.80
C PRO A 129 1.47 -6.95 9.95
N TYR A 130 2.24 -5.94 10.39
CA TYR A 130 1.75 -4.57 10.45
C TYR A 130 1.50 -4.02 9.05
N GLN A 131 2.44 -4.21 8.11
CA GLN A 131 2.23 -3.77 6.74
C GLN A 131 1.05 -4.46 6.08
N LEU A 132 0.84 -5.75 6.37
CA LEU A 132 -0.33 -6.47 5.89
C LEU A 132 -1.62 -5.85 6.43
N TRP A 133 -1.71 -5.70 7.75
CA TRP A 133 -2.88 -5.12 8.43
C TRP A 133 -3.23 -3.74 7.85
N TYR A 134 -2.25 -2.84 7.80
CA TYR A 134 -2.42 -1.48 7.31
C TYR A 134 -2.70 -1.42 5.78
N SER A 135 -2.30 -2.45 5.02
CA SER A 135 -2.65 -2.56 3.59
C SER A 135 -4.09 -3.05 3.37
N GLN A 136 -4.76 -3.53 4.41
CA GLN A 136 -6.13 -4.07 4.33
C GLN A 136 -7.18 -3.12 4.90
N GLU A 137 -6.79 -2.00 5.49
CA GLU A 137 -7.70 -0.98 6.01
C GLU A 137 -7.80 0.23 5.08
N GLY A 138 -8.99 0.79 4.97
CA GLY A 138 -9.29 1.95 4.13
C GLY A 138 -8.98 3.30 4.77
N LYS A 139 -8.72 3.33 6.07
CA LYS A 139 -8.28 4.48 6.86
C LYS A 139 -7.85 3.98 8.24
N MET A 140 -7.02 4.77 8.92
CA MET A 140 -6.42 4.52 10.22
C MET A 140 -6.27 5.85 10.96
#